data_AF-A0A7Y3MI14-F1
#
_entry.id   AF-A0A7Y3MI14-F1
#
_cell.length_a   1.000
_cell.length_b   1.000
_cell.length_c   1.000
_cell.angle_alpha   90.00
_cell.angle_beta   90.00
_cell.angle_gamma   90.00
#
_symmetry.space_group_name_H-M   'P 1'
#
loop_
_entity.id
_entity.type
_entity.pdbx_description
1 polymer ?
#
loop_
_entity_poly.entity_id
_entity_poly.type
_entity_poly.pdbx_seq_one_letter_code
_entity_poly.pdbx_strand_id
1 'polypeptide(L)'
;ASPTYIPAGGRLQISNRGAAGCSYLAIAGGIDCPEVLGSRATDLNAGFGGIEGHMLGSAEKIQPYPLAPKQKHFLPLECQISARFSLREASPDNVIAILPGPGYAAVQNDLTQIICAKPFIMGADSDRMGARFKCANTRATAALARGDKAGLMASHGVARGAMQLLPDGGLIVLLADAQTTGGYPCIANVIEADLYKLAQLPPGDSVQFIQVNFAQARSASVKQSAALQRAKYSMQQYMRKQSPNHE
;
A
#
# COMPACT_ATOMS: atom_id res chain seq x y z
N ALA A 1 0.86 13.59 11.24
CA ALA A 1 1.61 13.04 12.39
C ALA A 1 2.74 13.99 12.72
N SER A 2 2.97 14.32 13.98
CA SER A 2 4.09 15.16 14.40
C SER A 2 5.24 14.26 14.84
N PRO A 3 6.48 14.47 14.36
CA PRO A 3 7.63 13.83 14.99
C PRO A 3 7.58 14.07 16.50
N THR A 4 7.91 13.06 17.30
CA THR A 4 7.73 13.11 18.76
C THR A 4 9.01 12.66 19.41
N TYR A 5 9.55 13.48 20.32
CA TYR A 5 10.71 13.09 21.12
C TYR A 5 10.28 12.11 22.20
N ILE A 6 10.98 10.98 22.31
CA ILE A 6 10.78 9.99 23.35
C ILE A 6 12.10 9.90 24.12
N PRO A 7 12.13 10.29 25.41
CA PRO A 7 13.35 10.20 26.21
C PRO A 7 13.76 8.74 26.44
N ALA A 8 15.02 8.52 26.83
CA ALA A 8 15.47 7.19 27.24
C ALA A 8 14.60 6.65 28.39
N GLY A 9 14.15 5.39 28.27
CA GLY A 9 13.18 4.78 29.19
C GLY A 9 11.72 5.19 28.95
N GLY A 10 11.46 6.12 28.02
CA GLY A 10 10.10 6.49 27.61
C GLY A 10 9.38 5.35 26.88
N ARG A 11 8.04 5.36 26.94
CA ARG A 11 7.18 4.36 26.31
C ARG A 11 6.20 5.02 25.34
N LEU A 12 6.17 4.54 24.10
CA LEU A 12 5.13 4.86 23.11
C LEU A 12 4.17 3.68 23.00
N GLN A 13 2.88 3.95 23.10
CA GLN A 13 1.84 2.95 22.85
C GLN A 13 1.00 3.40 21.64
N ILE A 14 1.05 2.60 20.58
CA ILE A 14 0.20 2.79 19.39
C ILE A 14 -1.01 1.88 19.56
N SER A 15 -2.20 2.46 19.54
CA SER A 15 -3.47 1.72 19.56
C SER A 15 -4.12 1.82 18.19
N ASN A 16 -4.57 0.68 17.64
CA ASN A 16 -5.39 0.70 16.44
C ASN A 16 -6.82 1.09 16.84
N ARG A 17 -7.32 2.21 16.32
CA ARG A 17 -8.72 2.66 16.53
C ARG A 17 -9.68 2.14 15.44
N GLY A 18 -9.29 1.08 14.72
CA GLY A 18 -10.16 0.36 13.77
C GLY A 18 -10.39 1.06 12.43
N ALA A 19 -9.84 2.26 12.21
CA ALA A 19 -10.13 3.05 11.03
C ALA A 19 -9.16 2.82 9.85
N ALA A 20 -8.03 2.14 10.06
CA ALA A 20 -6.97 1.99 9.06
C ALA A 20 -6.32 0.61 9.12
N GLY A 21 -6.09 0.01 7.95
CA GLY A 21 -5.48 -1.32 7.81
C GLY A 21 -4.00 -1.38 8.19
N CYS A 22 -3.24 -0.29 8.01
CA CYS A 22 -1.79 -0.26 8.28
C CYS A 22 -1.34 1.07 8.89
N SER A 23 -0.42 1.02 9.86
CA SER A 23 0.26 2.18 10.43
C SER A 23 1.77 2.04 10.30
N TYR A 24 2.47 3.17 10.14
CA TYR A 24 3.92 3.21 10.03
C TYR A 24 4.52 3.97 11.21
N LEU A 25 5.54 3.38 11.84
CA LEU A 25 6.38 4.04 12.82
C LEU A 25 7.77 4.24 12.20
N ALA A 26 8.19 5.49 12.12
CA ALA A 26 9.55 5.86 11.71
C ALA A 26 10.32 6.36 12.92
N ILE A 27 11.55 5.86 13.09
CA ILE A 27 12.49 6.33 14.09
C ILE A 27 13.58 7.17 13.41
N ALA A 28 14.10 8.18 14.10
CA ALA A 28 15.19 8.99 13.58
C ALA A 28 16.41 8.09 13.30
N GLY A 29 17.02 8.25 12.12
CA GLY A 29 18.12 7.40 11.64
C GLY A 29 17.65 6.12 10.94
N GLY A 30 16.49 5.59 11.31
CA GLY A 30 15.98 4.32 10.82
C GLY A 30 16.35 3.16 11.74
N ILE A 31 16.04 1.94 11.30
CA ILE A 31 16.35 0.70 12.01
C ILE A 31 17.68 0.15 11.48
N ASP A 32 18.57 -0.26 12.38
CA ASP A 32 19.83 -0.90 12.04
C ASP A 32 19.59 -2.37 11.69
N CYS A 33 19.60 -2.68 10.40
CA CYS A 33 19.50 -4.03 9.88
C CYS A 33 20.29 -4.15 8.56
N PRO A 34 20.79 -5.36 8.23
CA PRO A 34 21.58 -5.56 7.03
C PRO A 34 20.75 -5.31 5.77
N GLU A 35 21.41 -4.77 4.74
CA GLU A 35 20.82 -4.74 3.40
C GLU A 35 20.93 -6.12 2.77
N VAL A 36 19.81 -6.62 2.25
CA VAL A 36 19.74 -7.83 1.43
C VAL A 36 19.22 -7.41 0.07
N LEU A 37 20.00 -7.71 -0.99
CA LEU A 37 19.68 -7.32 -2.37
C LEU A 37 19.43 -5.80 -2.54
N GLY A 38 20.15 -4.96 -1.78
CA GLY A 38 20.02 -3.50 -1.82
C GLY A 38 18.77 -2.94 -1.13
N SER A 39 18.09 -3.75 -0.30
CA SER A 39 16.89 -3.35 0.46
C SER A 39 16.97 -3.81 1.92
N ARG A 40 16.22 -3.14 2.80
CA ARG A 40 15.99 -3.54 4.20
C ARG A 40 14.56 -4.05 4.44
N ALA A 41 13.77 -4.23 3.39
CA ALA A 41 12.42 -4.77 3.51
C ALA A 41 12.47 -6.25 3.91
N THR A 42 11.51 -6.66 4.75
CA THR A 42 11.31 -8.07 5.12
C THR A 42 10.45 -8.76 4.06
N ASP A 43 10.94 -9.88 3.54
CA ASP A 43 10.13 -10.85 2.78
C ASP A 43 9.81 -12.02 3.71
N LEU A 44 8.57 -12.09 4.17
CA LEU A 44 8.13 -13.13 5.11
C LEU A 44 8.00 -14.49 4.43
N ASN A 45 7.70 -14.53 3.13
CA ASN A 45 7.53 -15.78 2.39
C ASN A 45 8.88 -16.45 2.13
N ALA A 46 9.89 -15.64 1.79
CA ALA A 46 11.24 -16.12 1.55
C ALA A 46 12.11 -16.17 2.82
N GLY A 47 11.68 -15.52 3.92
CA GLY A 47 12.35 -15.55 5.21
C GLY A 47 13.67 -14.78 5.23
N PHE A 48 13.75 -13.64 4.56
CA PHE A 48 14.95 -12.80 4.59
C PHE A 48 14.65 -11.29 4.63
N GLY A 49 15.68 -10.49 4.92
CA GLY A 49 15.59 -9.04 4.99
C GLY A 49 14.96 -8.54 6.30
N GLY A 50 15.06 -7.24 6.56
CA GLY A 50 14.65 -6.64 7.83
C GLY A 50 15.39 -7.25 9.02
N ILE A 51 14.65 -7.59 10.09
CA ILE A 51 15.19 -8.29 11.26
C ILE A 51 15.01 -9.79 11.05
N GLU A 52 16.08 -10.44 10.58
CA GLU A 52 16.18 -11.90 10.40
C GLU A 52 15.06 -12.56 9.56
N GLY A 53 14.34 -11.78 8.74
CA GLY A 53 13.29 -12.30 7.87
C GLY A 53 11.95 -12.58 8.54
N HIS A 54 11.73 -12.18 9.80
CA HIS A 54 10.50 -12.49 10.54
C HIS A 54 9.70 -11.26 10.98
N MET A 55 8.46 -11.53 11.41
CA MET A 55 7.61 -10.55 12.06
C MET A 55 8.04 -10.37 13.52
N LEU A 56 8.30 -9.13 13.93
CA LEU A 56 8.77 -8.79 15.27
C LEU A 56 7.90 -9.40 16.38
N GLY A 57 8.57 -10.03 17.34
CA GLY A 57 7.97 -10.63 18.52
C GLY A 57 7.75 -9.65 19.68
N SER A 58 7.04 -10.13 20.70
CA SER A 58 6.92 -9.38 21.96
C SER A 58 8.28 -9.27 22.66
N ALA A 59 8.59 -8.08 23.15
CA ALA A 59 9.85 -7.75 23.85
C ALA A 59 11.14 -7.92 23.02
N GLU A 60 11.02 -8.06 21.71
CA GLU A 60 12.17 -8.08 20.81
C GLU A 60 12.88 -6.72 20.81
N LYS A 61 14.22 -6.76 20.90
CA LYS A 61 15.05 -5.56 20.94
C LYS A 61 15.62 -5.29 19.56
N ILE A 62 15.34 -4.10 19.04
CA ILE A 62 15.79 -3.67 17.72
C ILE A 62 16.79 -2.53 17.92
N GLN A 63 17.91 -2.58 17.21
CA GLN A 63 18.89 -1.52 17.25
C GLN A 63 18.45 -0.36 16.34
N PRO A 64 18.41 0.89 16.84
CA PRO A 64 18.24 2.04 15.97
C PRO A 64 19.52 2.26 15.16
N TYR A 65 19.37 2.74 13.93
CA TYR A 65 20.51 3.13 13.10
C TYR A 65 21.32 4.23 13.81
N PRO A 66 22.66 4.12 13.86
CA PRO A 66 23.48 5.12 14.54
C PRO A 66 23.24 6.53 13.98
N LEU A 67 22.79 7.44 14.84
CA LEU A 67 22.68 8.86 14.52
C LEU A 67 24.04 9.55 14.70
N ALA A 68 24.41 10.40 13.75
CA ALA A 68 25.61 11.22 13.89
C ALA A 68 25.49 12.14 15.13
N PRO A 69 26.60 12.49 15.82
CA PRO A 69 26.55 13.31 17.03
C PRO A 69 25.79 14.64 16.89
N LYS A 70 25.81 15.25 15.69
CA LYS A 70 25.09 16.48 15.36
C LYS A 70 23.56 16.33 15.26
N GLN A 71 23.04 15.09 15.30
CA GLN A 71 21.62 14.76 15.18
C GLN A 71 20.98 14.37 16.53
N LYS A 72 21.68 14.58 17.66
CA LYS A 72 21.22 14.11 18.98
C LYS A 72 20.25 15.06 19.72
N HIS A 73 20.07 16.28 19.23
CA HIS A 73 19.18 17.27 19.83
C HIS A 73 17.91 17.41 18.98
N PHE A 74 16.88 16.64 19.31
CA PHE A 74 15.53 16.88 18.80
C PHE A 74 14.70 17.47 19.94
N LEU A 75 14.45 18.77 19.89
CA LEU A 75 13.48 19.42 20.78
C LEU A 75 12.07 18.86 20.47
N PRO A 76 11.19 18.72 21.48
CA PRO A 76 9.82 18.26 21.25
C PRO A 76 9.13 19.16 20.23
N LEU A 77 8.56 18.54 19.20
CA LEU A 77 7.96 19.27 18.08
C LEU A 77 6.55 19.75 18.41
N GLU A 78 6.30 21.04 18.22
CA GLU A 78 4.98 21.55 17.80
C GLU A 78 4.91 21.70 16.27
N CYS A 79 5.57 20.81 15.52
CA CYS A 79 5.32 20.72 14.09
C CYS A 79 4.09 19.84 13.92
N GLN A 80 2.90 20.42 13.96
CA GLN A 80 1.79 19.82 13.26
C GLN A 80 2.22 19.76 11.79
N ILE A 81 2.61 18.57 11.29
CA ILE A 81 2.47 18.29 9.87
C ILE A 81 1.00 18.58 9.61
N SER A 82 0.72 19.77 9.08
CA SER A 82 -0.64 20.31 9.06
C SER A 82 -1.56 19.24 8.47
N ALA A 83 -2.82 19.20 8.90
CA ALA A 83 -3.79 18.23 8.37
C ALA A 83 -3.79 18.19 6.81
N ARG A 84 -3.36 19.27 6.14
CA ARG A 84 -3.12 19.37 4.69
C ARG A 84 -2.04 18.43 4.10
N PHE A 85 -1.16 17.86 4.93
CA PHE A 85 -0.14 16.88 4.51
C PHE A 85 -0.41 15.49 5.08
N SER A 86 -1.53 15.28 5.78
CA SER A 86 -2.00 13.93 6.00
C SER A 86 -2.33 13.34 4.63
N LEU A 87 -1.50 12.41 4.15
CA LEU A 87 -1.77 11.61 2.95
C LEU A 87 -3.09 10.83 3.06
N ARG A 88 -3.69 10.81 4.26
CA ARG A 88 -5.10 10.56 4.44
C ARG A 88 -5.90 11.78 3.99
N GLU A 89 -5.92 12.03 2.69
CA GLU A 89 -7.23 12.27 2.08
C GLU A 89 -7.98 10.98 2.35
N ALA A 90 -8.72 10.92 3.45
CA ALA A 90 -9.74 9.90 3.60
C ALA A 90 -10.60 10.07 2.37
N SER A 91 -10.43 9.22 1.34
CA SER A 91 -11.41 9.12 0.29
C SER A 91 -12.66 8.66 1.03
N PRO A 92 -13.67 9.53 1.21
CA PRO A 92 -14.80 9.21 2.08
C PRO A 92 -15.55 7.96 1.60
N ASP A 93 -15.30 7.58 0.34
CA ASP A 93 -16.09 6.62 -0.42
C ASP A 93 -15.32 5.33 -0.78
N ASN A 94 -14.12 5.11 -0.22
CA ASN A 94 -13.26 3.96 -0.56
C ASN A 94 -13.17 3.72 -2.08
N VAL A 95 -12.89 4.78 -2.84
CA VAL A 95 -12.83 4.70 -4.31
C VAL A 95 -11.41 4.42 -4.77
N ILE A 96 -11.25 3.41 -5.63
CA ILE A 96 -9.96 3.00 -6.20
C ILE A 96 -10.02 3.07 -7.73
N ALA A 97 -9.12 3.84 -8.31
CA ALA A 97 -9.01 3.98 -9.76
C ALA A 97 -8.24 2.80 -10.41
N ILE A 98 -8.80 2.31 -11.52
CA ILE A 98 -8.26 1.20 -12.30
C ILE A 98 -8.12 1.56 -13.78
N LEU A 99 -7.14 0.93 -14.43
CA LEU A 99 -6.97 0.89 -15.88
C LEU A 99 -7.38 -0.49 -16.40
N PRO A 100 -7.89 -0.60 -17.64
CA PRO A 100 -8.09 -1.89 -18.29
C PRO A 100 -6.80 -2.71 -18.34
N GLY A 101 -6.90 -4.00 -18.00
CA GLY A 101 -5.78 -4.94 -18.03
C GLY A 101 -5.66 -5.66 -19.37
N PRO A 102 -4.52 -6.32 -19.65
CA PRO A 102 -4.32 -7.04 -20.92
C PRO A 102 -5.29 -8.22 -21.10
N GLY A 103 -5.73 -8.84 -19.99
CA GLY A 103 -6.74 -9.91 -20.01
C GLY A 103 -8.14 -9.41 -20.31
N TYR A 104 -8.38 -8.09 -20.31
CA TYR A 104 -9.72 -7.52 -20.48
C TYR A 104 -10.36 -7.87 -21.83
N ALA A 105 -9.61 -7.84 -22.92
CA ALA A 105 -10.15 -8.15 -24.26
C ALA A 105 -10.74 -9.57 -24.35
N ALA A 106 -10.29 -10.50 -23.49
CA ALA A 106 -10.82 -11.86 -23.41
C ALA A 106 -12.16 -11.95 -22.67
N VAL A 107 -12.58 -10.90 -21.96
CA VAL A 107 -13.73 -10.89 -21.05
C VAL A 107 -15.06 -10.63 -21.78
N GLN A 108 -15.05 -10.31 -23.09
CA GLN A 108 -16.22 -10.07 -23.96
C GLN A 108 -17.33 -9.16 -23.37
N ASN A 109 -16.99 -8.33 -22.38
CA ASN A 109 -17.91 -7.54 -21.59
C ASN A 109 -17.23 -6.22 -21.17
N ASP A 110 -18.03 -5.23 -20.78
CA ASP A 110 -17.54 -3.93 -20.32
C ASP A 110 -17.04 -3.99 -18.86
N LEU A 111 -15.79 -3.58 -18.60
CA LEU A 111 -15.20 -3.42 -17.26
C LEU A 111 -16.09 -2.58 -16.36
N THR A 112 -16.74 -1.57 -16.94
CA THR A 112 -17.68 -0.69 -16.24
C THR A 112 -18.87 -1.48 -15.70
N GLN A 113 -19.37 -2.45 -16.46
CA GLN A 113 -20.51 -3.29 -16.07
C GLN A 113 -20.14 -4.36 -15.04
N ILE A 114 -18.87 -4.78 -15.01
CA ILE A 114 -18.42 -5.91 -14.18
C ILE A 114 -17.83 -5.43 -12.86
N ILE A 115 -16.90 -4.47 -12.92
CA ILE A 115 -16.08 -4.05 -11.78
C ILE A 115 -16.52 -2.68 -11.25
N CYS A 116 -16.92 -1.76 -12.13
CA CYS A 116 -17.28 -0.41 -11.71
C CYS A 116 -18.79 -0.25 -11.39
N ALA A 117 -19.63 -1.24 -11.65
CA ALA A 117 -21.08 -1.11 -11.49
C ALA A 117 -21.55 -1.23 -10.03
N LYS A 118 -20.83 -2.01 -9.21
CA LYS A 118 -21.19 -2.28 -7.82
C LYS A 118 -19.95 -2.30 -6.93
N PRO A 119 -20.10 -2.02 -5.63
CA PRO A 119 -19.01 -2.15 -4.69
C PRO A 119 -18.60 -3.61 -4.48
N PHE A 120 -17.36 -3.79 -4.07
CA PHE A 120 -16.76 -5.05 -3.65
C PHE A 120 -16.45 -5.03 -2.15
N ILE A 121 -16.45 -6.18 -1.50
CA ILE A 121 -16.09 -6.30 -0.09
C ILE A 121 -14.70 -6.91 0.03
N MET A 122 -13.82 -6.29 0.81
CA MET A 122 -12.50 -6.85 1.10
C MET A 122 -12.61 -8.11 1.97
N GLY A 123 -11.98 -9.19 1.52
CA GLY A 123 -11.93 -10.47 2.21
C GLY A 123 -10.95 -10.47 3.39
N ALA A 124 -11.28 -11.24 4.42
CA ALA A 124 -10.42 -11.45 5.60
C ALA A 124 -9.14 -12.25 5.30
N ASP A 125 -9.07 -12.89 4.14
CA ASP A 125 -7.91 -13.60 3.59
C ASP A 125 -6.98 -12.68 2.78
N SER A 126 -7.15 -11.36 2.88
CA SER A 126 -6.25 -10.36 2.27
C SER A 126 -4.99 -10.19 3.10
N ASP A 127 -3.83 -10.10 2.44
CA ASP A 127 -2.52 -9.96 3.06
C ASP A 127 -1.56 -9.13 2.21
N ARG A 128 -0.25 -9.20 2.47
CA ARG A 128 0.77 -8.47 1.70
C ARG A 128 1.00 -9.03 0.29
N MET A 129 0.58 -10.26 0.00
CA MET A 129 0.63 -10.83 -1.34
C MET A 129 -0.51 -10.30 -2.20
N GLY A 130 -1.72 -10.18 -1.64
CA GLY A 130 -2.84 -9.64 -2.40
C GLY A 130 -4.06 -9.23 -1.58
N ALA A 131 -4.70 -8.15 -2.04
CA ALA A 131 -6.01 -7.74 -1.57
C ALA A 131 -7.09 -8.55 -2.29
N ARG A 132 -7.88 -9.31 -1.54
CA ARG A 132 -8.91 -10.21 -2.07
C ARG A 132 -10.27 -9.58 -1.92
N PHE A 133 -11.11 -9.72 -2.94
CA PHE A 133 -12.42 -9.11 -2.98
C PHE A 133 -13.48 -10.12 -3.37
N LYS A 134 -14.55 -10.15 -2.59
CA LYS A 134 -15.76 -10.91 -2.92
C LYS A 134 -16.72 -10.00 -3.67
N CYS A 135 -17.22 -10.46 -4.82
CA CYS A 135 -18.24 -9.74 -5.57
C CYS A 135 -19.61 -9.98 -4.93
N ALA A 136 -20.39 -8.92 -4.67
CA ALA A 136 -21.80 -9.06 -4.29
C ALA A 136 -22.66 -9.60 -5.46
N ASN A 137 -22.17 -9.51 -6.70
CA ASN A 137 -22.83 -10.03 -7.91
C ASN A 137 -22.04 -11.19 -8.52
N THR A 138 -22.00 -12.31 -7.78
CA THR A 138 -21.29 -13.54 -8.16
C THR A 138 -21.70 -14.07 -9.54
N ARG A 139 -22.92 -13.78 -10.03
CA ARG A 139 -23.40 -14.33 -11.31
C ARG A 139 -22.67 -13.75 -12.53
N ALA A 140 -22.37 -12.46 -12.52
CA ALA A 140 -21.65 -11.79 -13.62
C ALA A 140 -20.18 -12.22 -13.64
N THR A 141 -19.50 -12.19 -12.49
CA THR A 141 -18.08 -12.59 -12.41
C THR A 141 -17.88 -14.10 -12.57
N ALA A 142 -18.79 -14.94 -12.09
CA ALA A 142 -18.73 -16.39 -12.32
C ALA A 142 -19.06 -16.78 -13.77
N ALA A 143 -19.84 -15.98 -14.51
CA ALA A 143 -20.03 -16.21 -15.95
C ALA A 143 -18.73 -15.94 -16.72
N LEU A 144 -17.95 -14.93 -16.31
CA LEU A 144 -16.63 -14.63 -16.89
C LEU A 144 -15.59 -15.71 -16.60
N ALA A 145 -15.66 -16.34 -15.42
CA ALA A 145 -14.81 -17.47 -15.08
C ALA A 145 -15.14 -18.75 -15.88
N ARG A 146 -16.35 -18.84 -16.46
CA ARG A 146 -16.87 -20.03 -17.17
C ARG A 146 -16.85 -19.95 -18.70
N GLY A 147 -16.43 -18.85 -19.31
CA GLY A 147 -16.26 -18.79 -20.78
C GLY A 147 -15.23 -19.82 -21.28
N ASP A 148 -15.28 -20.19 -22.57
CA ASP A 148 -14.60 -21.33 -23.24
C ASP A 148 -13.06 -21.46 -23.06
N LYS A 149 -12.42 -20.57 -22.29
CA LYS A 149 -11.07 -20.72 -21.75
C LYS A 149 -11.16 -20.66 -20.23
N ALA A 150 -11.30 -21.83 -19.60
CA ALA A 150 -11.46 -22.00 -18.17
C ALA A 150 -10.32 -21.35 -17.37
N GLY A 151 -10.47 -20.07 -17.01
CA GLY A 151 -9.83 -19.34 -15.90
C GLY A 151 -8.29 -19.23 -15.87
N LEU A 152 -7.57 -20.05 -16.62
CA LEU A 152 -6.13 -20.20 -16.57
C LEU A 152 -5.54 -19.98 -17.97
N MET A 153 -4.65 -19.02 -18.05
CA MET A 153 -3.78 -18.70 -19.16
C MET A 153 -2.43 -19.41 -18.94
N ALA A 154 -1.59 -19.44 -19.99
CA ALA A 154 -0.18 -19.72 -19.78
C ALA A 154 0.39 -18.80 -18.69
N SER A 155 1.47 -19.20 -18.01
CA SER A 155 2.11 -18.34 -17.03
C SER A 155 2.68 -17.10 -17.72
N HIS A 156 2.32 -15.91 -17.24
CA HIS A 156 2.84 -14.64 -17.74
C HIS A 156 3.36 -13.80 -16.57
N GLY A 157 4.23 -12.83 -16.88
CA GLY A 157 4.68 -11.84 -15.90
C GLY A 157 3.51 -11.01 -15.38
N VAL A 158 3.45 -10.82 -14.06
CA VAL A 158 2.46 -9.97 -13.40
C VAL A 158 3.15 -8.88 -12.61
N ALA A 159 2.44 -7.77 -12.40
CA ALA A 159 2.96 -6.60 -11.70
C ALA A 159 2.07 -6.25 -10.51
N ARG A 160 2.65 -5.54 -9.54
CA ARG A 160 1.91 -4.96 -8.42
C ARG A 160 0.77 -4.08 -8.95
N GLY A 161 -0.41 -4.25 -8.37
CA GLY A 161 -1.64 -3.61 -8.81
C GLY A 161 -2.43 -4.38 -9.86
N ALA A 162 -1.88 -5.45 -10.44
CA ALA A 162 -2.63 -6.30 -11.35
C ALA A 162 -3.82 -6.93 -10.64
N MET A 163 -5.00 -6.80 -11.25
CA MET A 163 -6.26 -7.33 -10.76
C MET A 163 -6.61 -8.59 -11.55
N GLN A 164 -6.48 -9.74 -10.89
CA GLN A 164 -6.75 -11.04 -11.46
C GLN A 164 -8.16 -11.51 -11.13
N LEU A 165 -8.83 -12.11 -12.12
CA LEU A 165 -10.10 -12.81 -11.93
C LEU A 165 -9.86 -14.25 -11.50
N LEU A 166 -10.42 -14.64 -10.37
CA LEU A 166 -10.34 -15.99 -9.84
C LEU A 166 -11.44 -16.89 -10.42
N PRO A 167 -11.29 -18.23 -10.38
CA PRO A 167 -12.27 -19.17 -10.93
C PRO A 167 -13.65 -19.12 -10.25
N ASP A 168 -13.70 -18.69 -8.99
CA ASP A 168 -14.94 -18.51 -8.23
C ASP A 168 -15.64 -17.17 -8.53
N GLY A 169 -15.08 -16.34 -9.41
CA GLY A 169 -15.56 -15.00 -9.71
C GLY A 169 -15.13 -13.95 -8.68
N GLY A 170 -14.25 -14.30 -7.75
CA GLY A 170 -13.56 -13.34 -6.88
C GLY A 170 -12.49 -12.55 -7.63
N LEU A 171 -12.02 -11.46 -7.03
CA LEU A 171 -10.89 -10.68 -7.54
C LEU A 171 -9.74 -10.72 -6.54
N ILE A 172 -8.51 -10.76 -7.06
CA ILE A 172 -7.31 -10.50 -6.26
C ILE A 172 -6.50 -9.37 -6.91
N VAL A 173 -6.14 -8.37 -6.13
CA VAL A 173 -5.20 -7.32 -6.55
C VAL A 173 -3.84 -7.64 -5.95
N LEU A 174 -2.83 -7.82 -6.80
CA LEU A 174 -1.47 -8.18 -6.39
C LEU A 174 -0.77 -7.01 -5.66
N LEU A 175 -0.19 -7.29 -4.49
CA LEU A 175 0.45 -6.30 -3.63
C LEU A 175 1.98 -6.49 -3.58
N ALA A 176 2.63 -6.01 -2.52
CA ALA A 176 4.07 -5.87 -2.45
C ALA A 176 4.82 -7.21 -2.47
N ASP A 177 4.23 -8.26 -1.90
CA ASP A 177 4.86 -9.57 -1.74
C ASP A 177 4.26 -10.60 -2.73
N ALA A 178 3.59 -10.12 -3.78
CA ALA A 178 2.94 -10.97 -4.77
C ALA A 178 3.94 -11.78 -5.59
N GLN A 179 3.48 -12.93 -6.11
CA GLN A 179 4.21 -13.66 -7.15
C GLN A 179 4.55 -12.77 -8.37
N THR A 180 5.66 -13.08 -9.04
CA THR A 180 6.11 -12.40 -10.26
C THR A 180 5.49 -12.97 -11.55
N THR A 181 4.91 -14.17 -11.46
CA THR A 181 4.24 -14.83 -12.59
C THR A 181 2.89 -15.39 -12.17
N GLY A 182 1.91 -15.39 -13.07
CA GLY A 182 0.57 -15.91 -12.77
C GLY A 182 -0.14 -16.46 -14.00
N GLY A 183 -1.06 -17.39 -13.77
CA GLY A 183 -1.92 -17.97 -14.81
C GLY A 183 -3.31 -17.34 -14.87
N TYR A 184 -3.72 -16.52 -13.90
CA TYR A 184 -5.05 -15.91 -13.94
C TYR A 184 -5.09 -14.68 -14.87
N PRO A 185 -6.21 -14.44 -15.58
CA PRO A 185 -6.35 -13.28 -16.44
C PRO A 185 -6.34 -11.98 -15.62
N CYS A 186 -5.43 -11.08 -15.98
CA CYS A 186 -5.35 -9.73 -15.42
C CYS A 186 -6.35 -8.81 -16.14
N ILE A 187 -7.54 -8.63 -15.58
CA ILE A 187 -8.65 -7.90 -16.22
C ILE A 187 -8.57 -6.39 -16.00
N ALA A 188 -7.86 -5.94 -14.96
CA ALA A 188 -7.61 -4.54 -14.68
C ALA A 188 -6.27 -4.34 -13.97
N ASN A 189 -5.85 -3.09 -13.80
CA ASN A 189 -4.70 -2.71 -12.96
C ASN A 189 -5.09 -1.51 -12.09
N VAL A 190 -4.89 -1.60 -10.79
CA VAL A 190 -4.99 -0.45 -9.88
C VAL A 190 -3.86 0.53 -10.21
N ILE A 191 -4.19 1.82 -10.33
CA ILE A 191 -3.18 2.83 -10.60
C ILE A 191 -2.23 2.96 -9.41
N GLU A 192 -0.95 3.24 -9.69
CA GLU A 192 0.07 3.35 -8.64
C GLU A 192 -0.31 4.35 -7.55
N ALA A 193 -0.93 5.47 -7.94
CA ALA A 193 -1.35 6.52 -7.03
C ALA A 193 -2.40 6.08 -6.00
N ASP A 194 -3.13 4.98 -6.26
CA ASP A 194 -4.20 4.47 -5.40
C ASP A 194 -3.82 3.17 -4.68
N LEU A 195 -2.68 2.55 -4.96
CA LEU A 195 -2.27 1.29 -4.33
C LEU A 195 -2.23 1.36 -2.80
N TYR A 196 -1.83 2.52 -2.25
CA TYR A 196 -1.78 2.70 -0.80
C TYR A 196 -3.15 2.58 -0.13
N LYS A 197 -4.25 2.85 -0.86
CA LYS A 197 -5.62 2.74 -0.35
C LYS A 197 -5.96 1.29 0.00
N LEU A 198 -5.46 0.32 -0.77
CA LEU A 198 -5.67 -1.11 -0.51
C LEU A 198 -5.08 -1.53 0.84
N ALA A 199 -3.88 -1.03 1.19
CA ALA A 199 -3.25 -1.33 2.48
C ALA A 199 -3.96 -0.65 3.67
N GLN A 200 -4.78 0.36 3.40
CA GLN A 200 -5.54 1.08 4.42
C GLN A 200 -6.95 0.53 4.59
N LEU A 201 -7.44 -0.27 3.64
CA LEU A 201 -8.78 -0.86 3.65
C LEU A 201 -8.81 -2.04 4.64
N PRO A 202 -9.66 -2.02 5.68
CA PRO A 202 -9.89 -3.16 6.55
C PRO A 202 -10.67 -4.29 5.85
N PRO A 203 -10.47 -5.56 6.24
CA PRO A 203 -11.40 -6.62 5.86
C PRO A 203 -12.83 -6.32 6.27
N GLY A 204 -13.78 -6.63 5.38
CA GLY A 204 -15.20 -6.32 5.54
C GLY A 204 -15.62 -4.95 5.00
N ASP A 205 -14.68 -4.04 4.75
CA ASP A 205 -15.00 -2.75 4.16
C ASP A 205 -15.32 -2.86 2.67
N SER A 206 -16.22 -1.98 2.24
CA SER A 206 -16.64 -1.83 0.86
C SER A 206 -15.67 -0.95 0.09
N VAL A 207 -15.37 -1.31 -1.15
CA VAL A 207 -14.58 -0.54 -2.12
C VAL A 207 -15.36 -0.35 -3.41
N GLN A 208 -15.30 0.84 -3.97
CA GLN A 208 -15.85 1.14 -5.29
C GLN A 208 -14.71 1.34 -6.29
N PHE A 209 -14.70 0.56 -7.37
CA PHE A 209 -13.71 0.76 -8.44
C PHE A 209 -14.24 1.73 -9.48
N ILE A 210 -13.35 2.56 -10.02
CA ILE A 210 -13.65 3.45 -11.14
C ILE A 210 -12.63 3.28 -12.26
N GLN A 211 -13.11 3.20 -13.50
CA GLN A 211 -12.22 3.18 -14.65
C GLN A 211 -11.70 4.59 -14.93
N VAL A 212 -10.39 4.70 -15.12
CA VAL A 212 -9.72 5.92 -15.58
C VAL A 212 -8.98 5.67 -16.89
N ASN A 213 -8.55 6.73 -17.55
CA ASN A 213 -7.63 6.66 -18.68
C ASN A 213 -6.18 6.92 -18.24
N PHE A 214 -5.23 6.68 -19.17
CA PHE A 214 -3.80 6.82 -18.87
C PHE A 214 -3.40 8.26 -18.48
N ALA A 215 -4.02 9.29 -19.08
CA ALA A 215 -3.74 10.68 -18.74
C ALA A 215 -4.19 11.02 -17.31
N GLN A 216 -5.35 10.53 -16.89
CA GLN A 216 -5.85 10.65 -15.52
C GLN A 216 -4.94 9.92 -14.52
N ALA A 217 -4.54 8.67 -14.82
CA ALA A 217 -3.62 7.90 -14.00
C ALA A 217 -2.26 8.61 -13.84
N ARG A 218 -1.72 9.17 -14.93
CA ARG A 218 -0.47 9.95 -14.91
C ARG A 218 -0.63 11.22 -14.10
N SER A 219 -1.74 11.95 -14.25
CA SER A 219 -2.03 13.16 -13.46
C SER A 219 -2.08 12.84 -11.96
N ALA A 220 -2.71 11.74 -11.57
CA ALA A 220 -2.75 11.29 -10.18
C ALA A 220 -1.35 10.97 -9.62
N SER A 221 -0.52 10.24 -10.38
CA SER A 221 0.87 9.93 -10.01
C SER A 221 1.72 11.19 -9.82
N VAL A 222 1.58 12.18 -10.72
CA VAL A 222 2.28 13.47 -10.60
C VAL A 222 1.83 14.24 -9.37
N LYS A 223 0.52 14.30 -9.09
CA LYS A 223 -0.02 14.96 -7.90
C LYS A 223 0.49 14.32 -6.61
N GLN A 224 0.47 12.99 -6.51
CA GLN A 224 0.99 12.24 -5.36
C GLN A 224 2.48 12.48 -5.18
N SER A 225 3.27 12.39 -6.26
CA SER A 225 4.71 12.64 -6.23
C SER A 225 5.02 14.06 -5.75
N ALA A 226 4.30 15.07 -6.26
CA ALA A 226 4.45 16.45 -5.81
C ALA A 226 4.09 16.62 -4.33
N ALA A 227 3.06 15.93 -3.83
CA ALA A 227 2.68 15.96 -2.42
C ALA A 227 3.79 15.36 -1.52
N LEU A 228 4.34 14.20 -1.90
CA LEU A 228 5.46 13.56 -1.19
C LEU A 228 6.72 14.43 -1.19
N GLN A 229 7.06 15.05 -2.33
CA GLN A 229 8.19 15.97 -2.41
C GLN A 229 7.98 17.20 -1.52
N ARG A 230 6.78 17.81 -1.53
CA ARG A 230 6.46 18.92 -0.62
C ARG A 230 6.62 18.52 0.85
N ALA A 231 6.10 17.36 1.25
CA ALA A 231 6.25 16.85 2.61
C ALA A 231 7.73 16.66 2.99
N LYS A 232 8.52 16.06 2.10
CA LYS A 232 9.97 15.91 2.28
C LYS A 232 10.68 17.25 2.46
N TYR A 233 10.41 18.23 1.59
CA TYR A 233 11.01 19.56 1.69
C TYR A 233 10.61 20.27 2.98
N SER A 234 9.33 20.20 3.37
CA SER A 234 8.86 20.78 4.64
C SER A 234 9.58 20.18 5.84
N MET A 235 9.77 18.85 5.87
CA MET A 235 10.55 18.19 6.92
C MET A 235 12.01 18.62 6.91
N GLN A 236 12.66 18.70 5.75
CA GLN A 236 14.06 19.14 5.65
C GLN A 236 14.27 20.59 6.11
N GLN A 237 13.40 21.51 5.69
CA GLN A 237 13.48 22.92 6.10
C GLN A 237 13.26 23.07 7.60
N TYR A 238 12.34 22.28 8.16
CA TYR A 238 12.13 22.25 9.60
C TYR A 238 13.38 21.76 10.34
N MET A 239 13.97 20.64 9.93
CA MET A 239 15.18 20.09 10.54
C MET A 239 16.34 21.10 10.49
N ARG A 240 16.49 21.86 9.39
CA ARG A 240 17.52 22.91 9.27
C ARG A 240 17.33 24.07 10.26
N LYS A 241 16.09 24.50 10.51
CA LYS A 241 15.79 25.57 11.47
C LYS A 241 16.01 25.17 12.93
N GLN A 242 15.98 23.86 13.22
CA GLN A 242 16.16 23.32 14.56
C GLN A 242 17.62 22.95 14.86
N SER A 243 18.49 22.89 13.84
CA SER A 243 19.92 22.80 14.06
C SER A 243 20.40 24.09 14.73
N PRO A 244 20.94 24.05 15.95
CA PRO A 244 21.46 25.25 16.59
C PRO A 244 22.50 25.90 15.67
N ASN A 245 22.39 27.23 15.49
CA ASN A 245 23.40 28.02 14.81
C ASN A 245 24.77 27.66 15.41
N HIS A 246 25.72 27.31 14.54
CA HIS A 246 27.13 27.32 14.89
C HIS A 246 27.52 28.78 15.13
N GLU A 247 27.45 29.23 16.39
CA GLU A 247 28.46 30.16 16.94
C GLU A 247 29.65 29.35 17.45
#